data_AF-A0A7J3KTI0-F1
#
_entry.id   AF-A0A7J3KTI0-F1
#
_cell.length_a   1.000
_cell.length_b   1.000
_cell.length_c   1.000
_cell.angle_alpha   90.00
_cell.angle_beta   90.00
_cell.angle_gamma   90.00
#
_symmetry.space_group_name_H-M   'P 1'
#
loop_
_entity.id
_entity.type
_entity.pdbx_description
1 polymer ?
#
loop_
_entity_poly.entity_id
_entity_poly.type
_entity_poly.pdbx_seq_one_letter_code
_entity_poly.pdbx_strand_id
1 'polypeptide(L)' 'MVVRELRLQVAEMRNQRDIGRCKARIDSLLLEKIGVAIGDVIEIIGNRATAA' A
#
# COMPACT_ATOMS: atom_id res chain seq x y z
N MET A 1 -1.12 -17.98 7.99
CA MET A 1 0.07 -18.02 7.12
C MET A 1 0.34 -16.58 6.70
N VAL A 2 1.45 -15.99 7.16
CA VAL A 2 1.80 -14.60 6.84
C VAL A 2 2.50 -14.60 5.48
N VAL A 3 1.98 -13.87 4.51
CA VAL A 3 2.62 -13.66 3.21
C VAL A 3 3.46 -12.39 3.30
N ARG A 4 4.60 -12.29 2.62
CA ARG A 4 5.44 -11.06 2.68
C ARG A 4 5.09 -10.04 1.61
N GLU A 5 4.39 -10.46 0.56
CA GLU A 5 4.08 -9.66 -0.61
C GLU A 5 2.66 -9.94 -1.10
N LEU A 6 2.04 -8.94 -1.73
CA LEU A 6 0.72 -9.02 -2.32
C LEU A 6 0.72 -8.30 -3.66
N ARG A 7 0.05 -8.87 -4.67
CA ARG A 7 -0.21 -8.19 -5.94
C ARG A 7 -1.59 -7.56 -5.88
N LEU A 8 -1.64 -6.25 -6.08
CA LEU A 8 -2.86 -5.44 -6.06
C LEU A 8 -2.98 -4.65 -7.37
N GLN A 9 -4.20 -4.27 -7.72
CA GLN A 9 -4.45 -3.37 -8.84
C GLN A 9 -4.36 -1.92 -8.37
N VAL A 10 -3.62 -1.09 -9.11
CA VAL A 10 -3.52 0.34 -8.85
C VAL A 10 -4.84 1.00 -9.24
N ALA A 11 -5.45 1.71 -8.29
CA ALA A 11 -6.66 2.48 -8.50
C ALA A 11 -6.40 3.98 -8.30
N GLU A 12 -7.23 4.82 -8.90
CA GLU A 12 -7.19 6.26 -8.67
C GLU A 12 -7.62 6.61 -7.24
N MET A 13 -6.92 7.57 -6.64
CA MET A 13 -7.21 8.03 -5.30
C MET A 13 -8.52 8.81 -5.29
N ARG A 14 -9.53 8.31 -4.58
CA ARG A 14 -10.86 8.97 -4.53
C ARG A 14 -10.86 10.27 -3.73
N ASN A 15 -9.96 10.41 -2.77
CA ASN A 15 -9.89 11.59 -1.90
C ASN A 15 -8.75 12.51 -2.34
N GLN A 16 -9.08 13.73 -2.78
CA GLN A 16 -8.10 14.71 -3.24
C GLN A 16 -7.07 15.10 -2.17
N ARG A 17 -7.39 14.94 -0.88
CA ARG A 17 -6.48 15.26 0.23
C ARG A 17 -5.27 14.33 0.35
N ASP A 18 -5.38 13.13 -0.20
CA ASP A 18 -4.34 12.11 -0.12
C ASP A 18 -3.38 12.18 -1.34
N ILE A 19 -3.69 13.00 -2.35
CA ILE A 19 -2.88 13.16 -3.56
C ILE A 19 -1.56 13.87 -3.23
N GLY A 20 -0.44 13.34 -3.73
CA GLY A 20 0.90 13.94 -3.62
C GLY A 20 1.54 13.87 -2.23
N ARG A 21 0.95 13.12 -1.29
CA ARG A 21 1.42 13.03 0.10
C ARG A 21 2.28 11.79 0.38
N CYS A 22 2.67 11.03 -0.64
CA CYS A 22 3.33 9.73 -0.51
C CYS A 22 2.58 8.81 0.47
N LYS A 23 1.27 8.65 0.26
CA LYS A 23 0.42 7.78 1.08
C LYS A 23 -0.29 6.77 0.19
N ALA A 24 -0.08 5.50 0.46
CA ALA A 24 -0.85 4.42 -0.15
C ALA A 24 -2.05 4.07 0.75
N ARG A 25 -3.24 3.96 0.16
CA ARG A 25 -4.44 3.51 0.88
C ARG A 25 -4.71 2.06 0.48
N ILE A 26 -4.54 1.17 1.44
CA ILE A 26 -4.75 -0.28 1.30
C ILE A 26 -5.80 -0.70 2.34
N ASP A 27 -6.57 -1.74 2.03
CA ASP A 27 -7.51 -2.33 2.98
C ASP A 27 -6.77 -2.93 4.18
N SER A 28 -7.28 -2.67 5.39
CA SER A 28 -6.78 -3.23 6.65
C SER A 28 -6.64 -4.76 6.62
N LEU A 29 -7.57 -5.46 5.96
CA LEU A 29 -7.52 -6.92 5.85
C LEU A 29 -6.31 -7.41 5.04
N LEU A 30 -5.85 -6.61 4.08
CA LEU A 30 -4.66 -6.93 3.30
C LEU A 30 -3.39 -6.65 4.09
N LEU A 31 -3.36 -5.55 4.85
CA LEU A 31 -2.25 -5.21 5.76
C LEU A 31 -2.03 -6.31 6.82
N GLU A 32 -3.11 -6.84 7.41
CA GLU A 32 -3.04 -7.97 8.35
C GLU A 32 -2.48 -9.25 7.71
N LYS A 33 -2.81 -9.52 6.44
CA LYS A 33 -2.28 -10.68 5.72
C LYS A 33 -0.75 -10.62 5.53
N ILE A 34 -0.21 -9.42 5.37
CA ILE A 34 1.24 -9.20 5.27
C ILE A 34 1.92 -8.88 6.60
N GLY A 35 1.14 -8.70 7.67
CA GLY A 35 1.64 -8.46 9.01
C GLY A 35 2.23 -7.05 9.22
N VAL A 36 1.75 -6.04 8.48
CA VAL A 36 2.09 -4.62 8.71
C VAL A 36 0.91 -3.87 9.31
N ALA A 37 1.23 -2.83 10.07
CA ALA A 37 0.25 -1.94 10.69
C ALA A 37 0.09 -0.63 9.90
N ILE A 38 -0.96 0.13 10.23
CA ILE A 38 -1.17 1.47 9.68
C ILE A 38 -0.05 2.39 10.17
N GLY A 39 0.68 2.99 9.23
CA GLY A 39 1.80 3.90 9.52
C GLY A 39 3.17 3.27 9.29
N ASP A 40 3.24 1.95 9.09
CA ASP A 40 4.45 1.30 8.61
C ASP A 40 4.72 1.67 7.14
N VAL A 41 6.01 1.75 6.80
CA VAL A 41 6.45 2.02 5.42
C VAL A 41 6.35 0.74 4.61
N ILE A 42 5.77 0.84 3.42
CA ILE A 42 5.65 -0.28 2.48
C ILE A 42 6.40 0.01 1.18
N GLU A 43 6.92 -1.05 0.57
CA GLU A 43 7.50 -0.99 -0.77
C GLU A 43 6.44 -1.36 -1.82
N ILE A 44 6.38 -0.58 -2.89
CA ILE A 44 5.49 -0.79 -4.02
C ILE A 44 6.36 -1.03 -5.26
N ILE A 45 6.24 -2.24 -5.82
CA ILE A 45 6.99 -2.66 -7.01
C ILE A 45 6.06 -2.64 -8.22
N GLY A 46 6.26 -1.67 -9.11
CA GLY A 46 5.64 -1.61 -10.44
C GLY A 46 6.71 -1.63 -11.54
N ASN A 47 6.58 -0.74 -12.53
CA ASN A 47 7.67 -0.49 -13.51
C ASN A 47 8.92 0.10 -12.85
N ARG A 48 8.75 0.75 -11.70
CA ARG A 48 9.82 1.26 -10.82
C ARG A 48 9.43 0.92 -9.39
N ALA A 49 10.43 0.72 -8.53
CA ALA A 49 10.23 0.57 -7.10
C ALA A 49 10.04 1.95 -6.44
N THR A 50 9.10 2.06 -5.52
CA THR A 50 8.88 3.25 -4.70
C THR A 50 8.46 2.85 -3.29
N ALA A 51 8.79 3.68 -2.30
CA ALA A 51 8.28 3.54 -0.93
C ALA A 51 7.13 4.53 -0.68
N ALA A 52 6.18 4.14 0.16
CA ALA A 52 5.05 4.98 0.59
C ALA A 52 4.58 4.59 2.01
#